data_AF-A0A4P9VRT9-F1
#
_entry.id   AF-A0A4P9VRT9-F1
#
_cell.length_a   1.000
_cell.length_b   1.000
_cell.length_c   1.000
_cell.angle_alpha   90.00
_cell.angle_beta   90.00
_cell.angle_gamma   90.00
#
_symmetry.space_group_name_H-M   'P 1'
#
loop_
_entity.id
_entity.type
_entity.pdbx_description
1 polymer ?
#
loop_
_entity_poly.entity_id
_entity_poly.type
_entity_poly.pdbx_seq_one_letter_code
_entity_poly.pdbx_strand_id
1 'polypeptide(L)' 'MREILAAIAFFFTLWVMYKLLFGNKDELIECIKFWFTPDIVSMFRGNYWEDHWAEFKLFIWLGSAAAVAYGVYHL' A
#
# COMPACT_ATOMS: atom_id res chain seq x y z
N MET A 1 -5.88 -11.43 -23.22
CA MET A 1 -4.90 -12.25 -22.44
C MET A 1 -4.00 -11.39 -21.57
N ARG A 2 -3.54 -10.22 -22.07
CA ARG A 2 -2.70 -9.28 -21.32
C ARG A 2 -3.39 -8.69 -20.08
N GLU A 3 -4.70 -8.48 -20.14
CA GLU A 3 -5.54 -8.04 -19.04
C GLU A 3 -5.47 -9.01 -17.86
N ILE A 4 -5.58 -10.31 -18.15
CA ILE A 4 -5.54 -11.37 -17.16
C ILE A 4 -4.15 -11.46 -16.53
N LEU A 5 -3.09 -11.35 -17.34
CA LEU A 5 -1.71 -11.36 -16.86
C LEU A 5 -1.41 -10.15 -15.97
N ALA A 6 -1.87 -8.95 -16.35
CA ALA A 6 -1.73 -7.74 -15.55
C ALA A 6 -2.48 -7.86 -14.22
N ALA A 7 -3.70 -8.42 -14.22
CA ALA A 7 -4.46 -8.67 -12.99
C ALA A 7 -3.74 -9.67 -12.07
N ILE A 8 -3.25 -10.79 -12.62
CA ILE A 8 -2.47 -11.76 -11.84
C ILE A 8 -1.23 -11.11 -11.24
N ALA A 9 -0.47 -10.34 -12.02
CA ALA A 9 0.71 -9.64 -11.55
C ALA A 9 0.40 -8.59 -10.47
N PHE A 10 -0.73 -7.88 -10.60
CA PHE A 10 -1.21 -6.94 -9.59
C PHE A 10 -1.47 -7.63 -8.25
N PHE A 11 -2.33 -8.66 -8.23
CA PHE A 11 -2.68 -9.36 -7.00
C PHE A 11 -1.49 -10.11 -6.38
N PHE A 12 -0.61 -10.66 -7.22
CA PHE A 12 0.62 -11.29 -6.74
C PHE A 12 1.54 -10.28 -6.07
N THR A 13 1.77 -9.12 -6.69
CA THR A 13 2.60 -8.06 -6.11
C THR A 13 2.01 -7.55 -4.79
N LEU A 14 0.69 -7.32 -4.73
CA LEU A 14 0.03 -6.95 -3.48
C LEU A 14 0.26 -7.97 -2.37
N TRP A 15 0.15 -9.27 -2.67
CA TRP A 15 0.33 -10.32 -1.67
C TRP A 15 1.78 -10.40 -1.16
N VAL A 16 2.76 -10.31 -2.06
CA VAL A 16 4.19 -10.32 -1.70
C VAL A 16 4.53 -9.07 -0.88
N MET A 17 4.15 -7.90 -1.35
CA MET A 17 4.44 -6.63 -0.68
C MET A 17 3.68 -6.50 0.65
N TYR A 18 2.50 -7.08 0.77
CA TYR A 18 1.76 -7.15 2.03
C TYR A 18 2.59 -7.85 3.12
N LYS A 19 3.16 -9.02 2.78
CA LYS A 19 4.02 -9.77 3.73
C LYS A 19 5.31 -9.04 4.08
N LEU A 20 5.87 -8.29 3.12
CA LEU A 20 7.12 -7.56 3.34
C LEU A 20 6.93 -6.29 4.18
N LEU A 21 5.81 -5.58 4.03
CA LEU A 21 5.62 -4.25 4.62
C LEU A 21 4.81 -4.25 5.91
N PHE A 22 3.84 -5.15 6.06
CA PHE A 22 2.88 -5.10 7.18
C PHE A 22 2.96 -6.32 8.10
N GLY A 23 3.50 -7.46 7.65
CA GLY A 23 3.68 -8.68 8.47
C GLY A 23 2.38 -9.38 8.92
N ASN A 24 1.39 -8.65 9.40
CA ASN A 24 0.08 -9.09 9.89
C ASN A 24 -1.05 -8.18 9.37
N LYS A 25 -2.29 -8.62 9.58
CA LYS A 25 -3.48 -7.91 9.10
C LYS A 25 -3.80 -6.66 9.92
N ASP A 26 -3.46 -6.67 11.19
CA ASP A 26 -3.79 -5.59 12.11
C ASP A 26 -2.99 -4.32 11.75
N GLU A 27 -1.70 -4.49 11.41
CA GLU A 27 -0.82 -3.41 10.95
C GLU A 27 -1.29 -2.81 9.62
N LEU A 28 -1.79 -3.64 8.69
CA LEU A 28 -2.39 -3.14 7.46
C LEU A 28 -3.65 -2.33 7.74
N ILE A 29 -4.55 -2.84 8.60
CA ILE A 29 -5.79 -2.15 8.97
C ILE A 29 -5.47 -0.82 9.67
N GLU A 30 -4.45 -0.79 10.51
CA GLU A 30 -3.98 0.42 11.18
C GLU A 30 -3.44 1.44 10.17
N CYS A 31 -2.60 1.03 9.22
CA CYS A 31 -2.13 1.92 8.17
C CYS A 31 -3.30 2.47 7.33
N ILE A 32 -4.27 1.64 6.96
CA ILE A 32 -5.46 2.07 6.21
C ILE A 32 -6.25 3.10 7.03
N LYS A 33 -6.44 2.87 8.33
CA LYS A 33 -7.10 3.84 9.22
C LYS A 33 -6.37 5.18 9.22
N PHE A 34 -5.04 5.19 9.26
CA PHE A 34 -4.26 6.43 9.18
C PHE A 34 -4.49 7.16 7.86
N TRP A 35 -4.51 6.45 6.74
CA TRP A 35 -4.75 7.07 5.43
C TRP A 35 -6.14 7.74 5.29
N PHE A 36 -7.14 7.25 6.02
CA PHE A 36 -8.47 7.85 6.10
C PHE A 36 -8.66 8.80 7.29
N THR A 37 -7.67 8.91 8.18
CA THR A 37 -7.71 9.85 9.31
C THR A 37 -7.26 11.22 8.80
N PRO A 38 -8.07 12.28 8.93
CA PRO A 38 -7.68 13.60 8.46
C PRO A 38 -6.44 14.12 9.21
N ASP A 39 -5.42 14.56 8.45
CA ASP A 39 -4.10 15.07 8.89
C ASP A 39 -4.14 16.06 10.06
N ILE A 40 -5.24 16.81 10.18
CA ILE A 40 -5.47 17.80 11.24
C ILE A 40 -5.45 17.14 12.63
N VAL A 41 -5.86 15.88 12.77
CA VAL A 41 -5.84 15.16 14.07
C VAL A 41 -4.45 14.60 14.41
N SER A 42 -3.65 14.26 13.38
CA SER A 42 -2.28 13.72 13.52
C SER A 42 -1.29 14.76 14.06
N MET A 43 -1.31 15.98 13.50
CA MET A 43 -0.40 17.06 13.89
C MET A 43 -0.47 17.43 15.38
N PHE A 44 -1.65 17.31 16.02
CA PHE A 44 -1.80 17.63 17.44
C PHE A 44 -1.40 16.49 18.39
N ARG A 45 -1.17 15.26 17.90
CA ARG A 45 -0.82 14.09 18.73
C ARG A 45 0.68 13.85 18.89
N GLY A 46 1.53 14.46 18.07
CA GLY A 46 2.99 14.32 18.16
C GLY A 46 3.57 13.06 17.49
N ASN A 47 2.72 12.20 16.90
CA ASN A 47 3.14 10.95 16.22
C ASN A 47 3.31 11.12 14.70
N TYR A 48 3.64 12.32 14.25
CA TYR A 48 3.78 12.69 12.83
C TYR A 48 4.62 11.68 12.01
N TRP A 49 5.71 11.18 12.60
CA TRP A 49 6.61 10.23 11.94
C TRP A 49 6.02 8.83 11.77
N GLU A 50 5.22 8.35 12.73
CA GLU A 50 4.58 7.03 12.64
C GLU A 50 3.48 7.05 11.58
N ASP A 51 2.70 8.14 11.54
CA ASP A 51 1.63 8.34 10.57
C ASP A 51 2.18 8.46 9.14
N HIS A 52 3.25 9.23 8.94
CA HIS A 52 3.91 9.35 7.62
C HIS A 52 4.53 8.03 7.17
N TRP A 53 5.07 7.24 8.10
CA TRP A 53 5.62 5.93 7.77
C TRP A 53 4.53 4.93 7.37
N ALA A 54 3.39 4.95 8.05
CA ALA A 54 2.22 4.13 7.72
C ALA A 54 1.65 4.49 6.34
N GLU A 55 1.52 5.78 6.05
CA GLU A 55 1.07 6.26 4.73
C GLU A 55 2.07 5.89 3.62
N PHE A 56 3.37 6.07 3.87
CA PHE A 56 4.41 5.71 2.91
C PHE A 56 4.41 4.21 2.60
N LYS A 57 4.20 3.34 3.60
CA LYS A 57 4.03 1.90 3.38
C LYS A 57 2.86 1.59 2.44
N LEU A 58 1.70 2.24 2.64
CA LEU A 58 0.55 2.06 1.75
C LEU A 58 0.80 2.55 0.34
N PHE A 59 1.48 3.69 0.21
CA PHE A 59 1.87 4.24 -1.09
C PHE A 59 2.79 3.27 -1.84
N ILE A 60 3.82 2.73 -1.18
CA ILE A 60 4.69 1.70 -1.79
C ILE A 60 3.88 0.46 -2.15
N TRP A 61 3.02 -0.01 -1.24
CA TRP A 61 2.25 -1.23 -1.42
C TRP A 61 1.34 -1.18 -2.65
N LEU A 62 0.51 -0.14 -2.76
CA LEU A 62 -0.41 0.03 -3.89
C LEU A 62 0.32 0.51 -5.15
N GLY A 63 1.28 1.43 -5.00
CA GLY A 63 2.03 2.01 -6.12
C GLY A 63 2.89 0.98 -6.84
N SER A 64 3.58 0.10 -6.11
CA SER A 64 4.37 -0.98 -6.72
C SER A 64 3.49 -1.99 -7.47
N ALA A 65 2.34 -2.38 -6.90
CA ALA A 65 1.40 -3.28 -7.56
C ALA A 65 0.85 -2.66 -8.87
N ALA A 66 0.47 -1.38 -8.82
CA ALA A 66 0.00 -0.64 -10.00
C ALA A 66 1.09 -0.50 -11.07
N ALA A 67 2.32 -0.17 -10.69
CA ALA A 67 3.44 -0.02 -11.62
C ALA A 67 3.78 -1.33 -12.34
N VAL A 68 3.80 -2.46 -11.62
CA VAL A 68 4.03 -3.79 -12.20
C VAL A 68 2.90 -4.16 -13.16
N ALA A 69 1.64 -3.96 -12.77
CA ALA A 69 0.49 -4.28 -13.61
C ALA A 69 0.49 -3.44 -14.90
N TYR A 70 0.81 -2.15 -14.80
CA TYR A 70 0.95 -1.26 -15.94
C TYR A 70 2.05 -1.73 -16.89
N GLY A 71 3.22 -2.11 -16.36
CA GLY A 71 4.33 -2.66 -17.15
C GLY A 71 3.92 -3.93 -17.90
N VAL A 72 3.28 -4.88 -17.21
CA VAL A 72 2.81 -6.14 -17.80
C VAL A 72 1.73 -5.92 -18.86
N TYR A 73 0.89 -4.90 -18.71
CA TYR A 73 -0.15 -4.59 -19.70
C TYR A 73 0.41 -4.02 -21.01
N HIS A 74 1.47 -3.21 -20.93
CA HIS A 74 2.07 -2.52 -22.08
C HIS A 74 3.22 -3.28 -22.77
N LEU A 75 3.78 -4.31 -22.11
CA LEU A 75 4.69 -5.30 -22.70
C LEU A 75 3.91 -6.30 -23.54
#